data_AF-A0A2S9G2H7-F1
#
_entry.id   AF-A0A2S9G2H7-F1
#
_cell.length_a   1.000
_cell.length_b   1.000
_cell.length_c   1.000
_cell.angle_alpha   90.00
_cell.angle_beta   90.00
_cell.angle_gamma   90.00
#
_symmetry.space_group_name_H-M   'P 1'
#
loop_
_entity.id
_entity.type
_entity.pdbx_description
1 polymer ?
#
loop_
_entity_poly.entity_id
_entity_poly.type
_entity_poly.pdbx_seq_one_letter_code
_entity_poly.pdbx_strand_id
1 'polypeptide(L)'
;APLKRWSADELESRDGPYNGVRVYARTKRMQVVLARAWAQRLAETGVRVYSTHPGWVETPGVADALPAFRRLTRPLLRNTADGA
;
A
#
# COMPACT_ATOMS: atom_id res chain seq x y z
N ALA A 1 5.92 -6.45 -17.51
CA ALA A 1 4.92 -7.52 -17.32
C ALA A 1 3.52 -6.92 -17.47
N PRO A 2 2.58 -7.57 -18.18
CA PRO A 2 1.21 -7.05 -18.30
C PRO A 2 0.58 -6.92 -16.91
N LEU A 3 -0.18 -5.84 -16.71
CA LEU A 3 -0.93 -5.63 -15.47
C LEU A 3 -2.00 -6.72 -15.37
N LYS A 4 -1.87 -7.60 -14.38
CA LYS A 4 -2.91 -8.59 -14.05
C LYS A 4 -4.22 -7.85 -13.80
N ARG A 5 -5.26 -8.15 -14.59
CA ARG A 5 -6.64 -7.71 -14.29
C ARG A 5 -7.16 -8.55 -13.12
N TRP A 6 -7.71 -7.88 -12.12
CA TRP A 6 -8.26 -8.53 -10.93
C TRP A 6 -9.78 -8.55 -11.03
N SER A 7 -10.38 -9.66 -10.60
CA SER A 7 -11.82 -9.75 -10.37
C SER A 7 -12.23 -8.78 -9.26
N ALA A 8 -13.54 -8.53 -9.11
CA ALA A 8 -14.04 -7.80 -7.96
C ALA A 8 -13.78 -8.58 -6.65
N ASP A 9 -13.86 -9.91 -6.68
CA ASP A 9 -13.64 -10.80 -5.53
C ASP A 9 -12.19 -10.80 -5.03
N GLU A 10 -11.22 -10.54 -5.91
CA GLU A 10 -9.83 -10.41 -5.52
C GLU A 10 -9.60 -9.19 -4.64
N LEU A 11 -10.48 -8.17 -4.63
CA LEU A 11 -10.39 -7.06 -3.65
C LEU A 11 -10.43 -7.60 -2.21
N GLU A 12 -11.29 -8.58 -1.98
CA GLU A 12 -11.46 -9.31 -0.71
C GLU A 12 -10.46 -10.47 -0.56
N SER A 13 -9.48 -10.61 -1.47
CA SER A 13 -8.47 -11.67 -1.48
C SER A 13 -9.05 -13.08 -1.57
N ARG A 14 -10.20 -13.25 -2.23
CA ARG A 14 -10.91 -14.54 -2.33
C ARG A 14 -10.41 -15.40 -3.49
N ASP A 15 -9.57 -14.86 -4.38
CA ASP A 15 -9.02 -15.63 -5.50
C ASP A 15 -7.82 -16.47 -5.01
N GLY A 16 -8.13 -17.73 -4.68
CA GLY A 16 -7.13 -18.73 -4.30
C GLY A 16 -6.51 -18.49 -2.91
N PRO A 17 -5.35 -19.11 -2.63
CA PRO A 17 -4.71 -19.00 -1.32
C PRO A 17 -4.31 -17.56 -0.97
N TYR A 18 -4.52 -17.20 0.30
CA TYR A 18 -4.16 -15.89 0.82
C TYR A 18 -2.64 -15.65 0.71
N ASN A 19 -2.28 -14.47 0.20
CA ASN A 19 -0.89 -14.04 0.10
C ASN A 19 -0.78 -12.60 0.62
N GLY A 20 -0.30 -12.47 1.87
CA GLY A 20 -0.20 -11.17 2.56
C GLY A 20 0.62 -10.13 1.79
N VAL A 21 1.67 -10.55 1.08
CA VAL A 21 2.50 -9.65 0.24
C VAL A 21 1.67 -9.08 -0.91
N ARG A 22 0.94 -9.94 -1.62
CA ARG A 22 0.09 -9.55 -2.75
C ARG A 22 -1.03 -8.62 -2.30
N VAL A 23 -1.69 -8.96 -1.19
CA VAL A 23 -2.77 -8.19 -0.60
C VAL A 23 -2.27 -6.82 -0.15
N TYR A 24 -1.15 -6.75 0.55
CA TYR A 24 -0.54 -5.50 0.98
C TYR A 24 -0.19 -4.59 -0.21
N ALA A 25 0.53 -5.13 -1.20
CA ALA A 25 0.95 -4.38 -2.38
C ALA A 25 -0.25 -3.86 -3.19
N ARG A 26 -1.29 -4.69 -3.34
CA ARG A 26 -2.58 -4.29 -3.93
C ARG A 26 -3.19 -3.11 -3.19
N THR A 27 -3.40 -3.26 -1.88
CA THR A 27 -4.12 -2.27 -1.08
C THR A 27 -3.38 -0.94 -1.08
N LYS A 28 -2.04 -0.95 -1.00
CA LYS A 28 -1.23 0.28 -1.12
C LYS A 28 -1.35 0.92 -2.50
N ARG A 29 -1.39 0.13 -3.58
CA ARG A 29 -1.66 0.66 -4.92
C ARG A 29 -3.05 1.28 -5.04
N MET A 30 -4.08 0.66 -4.44
CA MET A 30 -5.44 1.19 -4.45
C MET A 30 -5.51 2.58 -3.80
N GLN A 31 -4.77 2.81 -2.70
CA GLN A 31 -4.71 4.13 -2.05
C GLN A 31 -4.21 5.24 -3.00
N VAL A 32 -3.18 4.96 -3.82
CA VAL A 32 -2.67 5.91 -4.82
C VAL A 32 -3.69 6.18 -5.93
N VAL A 33 -4.35 5.12 -6.43
CA VAL A 33 -5.39 5.23 -7.47
C VAL A 33 -6.59 6.04 -6.97
N LEU A 34 -7.04 5.78 -5.74
CA LEU A 34 -8.15 6.50 -5.11
C LEU A 34 -7.80 7.97 -4.87
N ALA A 35 -6.60 8.27 -4.38
CA ALA A 35 -6.16 9.65 -4.19
C ALA A 35 -6.23 10.45 -5.50
N ARG A 36 -5.79 9.87 -6.63
CA ARG A 36 -5.92 10.50 -7.96
C ARG A 36 -7.38 10.69 -8.37
N ALA A 37 -8.21 9.66 -8.20
CA ALA A 37 -9.63 9.73 -8.58
C ALA A 37 -10.38 10.78 -7.76
N TRP A 38 -10.10 10.89 -6.46
CA TRP A 38 -10.69 11.92 -5.60
C TRP A 38 -10.15 13.31 -5.91
N ALA A 39 -8.85 13.46 -6.19
CA ALA A 39 -8.31 14.74 -6.62
C ALA A 39 -9.03 15.28 -7.87
N GLN A 40 -9.33 14.41 -8.84
CA GLN A 40 -10.13 14.79 -10.02
C GLN A 40 -11.57 15.14 -9.67
N ARG A 41 -12.22 14.33 -8.82
CA ARG A 41 -13.63 14.51 -8.47
C ARG A 41 -13.87 15.75 -7.59
N LEU A 42 -12.87 16.18 -6.84
CA LEU A 42 -12.97 17.28 -5.86
C LEU A 42 -12.28 18.58 -6.32
N ALA A 43 -11.81 18.63 -7.58
CA ALA A 43 -11.03 19.77 -8.08
C ALA A 43 -11.73 21.14 -7.88
N GLU A 44 -13.05 21.20 -8.07
CA GLU A 44 -13.84 22.43 -7.99
C GLU A 44 -14.41 22.73 -6.59
N THR A 45 -14.11 21.91 -5.58
CA THR A 45 -14.65 22.08 -4.22
C THR A 45 -13.67 22.77 -3.27
N GLY A 46 -12.47 23.11 -3.74
CA GLY A 46 -11.38 23.62 -2.90
C GLY A 46 -10.68 22.54 -2.05
N VAL A 47 -11.07 21.27 -2.18
CA VAL A 47 -10.44 20.15 -1.45
C VAL A 47 -9.28 19.57 -2.26
N ARG A 48 -8.08 19.47 -1.64
CA ARG A 48 -6.91 18.83 -2.24
C ARG A 48 -6.67 17.45 -1.63
N VAL A 49 -6.35 16.48 -2.48
CA VAL A 49 -6.12 15.09 -2.08
C VAL A 49 -4.70 14.69 -2.43
N TYR A 50 -3.98 14.14 -1.46
CA TYR A 50 -2.60 13.70 -1.60
C TYR A 50 -2.45 12.25 -1.12
N SER A 51 -1.52 11.52 -1.72
CA SER A 51 -1.06 10.22 -1.24
C SER A 51 0.43 10.32 -0.97
N THR A 52 0.85 9.92 0.23
CA THR A 52 2.24 9.94 0.67
C THR A 52 2.71 8.53 0.99
N HIS A 53 3.99 8.27 0.77
CA HIS A 53 4.66 7.07 1.24
C HIS A 53 5.79 7.49 2.18
N PRO A 54 5.74 7.15 3.48
CA PRO A 54 6.75 7.57 4.46
C PRO A 54 8.11 6.86 4.28
N GLY A 55 8.26 6.05 3.23
CA GLY A 55 9.37 5.13 3.08
C GLY A 55 9.20 3.87 3.94
N TRP A 56 10.32 3.23 4.28
CA TRP A 56 10.33 1.99 5.03
C TRP A 56 10.47 2.27 6.54
N VAL A 57 9.37 2.08 7.26
CA VAL A 57 9.30 2.26 8.72
C VAL A 57 9.05 0.89 9.38
N GLU A 58 9.81 0.58 10.43
CA GLU A 58 9.58 -0.64 11.22
C GLU A 58 8.26 -0.49 12.01
N THR A 59 7.19 -1.12 11.52
CA THR A 59 5.91 -1.20 12.23
C THR A 59 5.52 -2.67 12.44
N PRO A 60 4.81 -3.02 13.52
CA PRO A 60 4.39 -4.40 13.79
C PRO A 60 3.65 -5.04 12.60
N GLY A 61 2.75 -4.27 11.95
CA GLY A 61 1.99 -4.77 10.80
C GLY A 61 2.84 -5.10 9.56
N VAL A 62 3.98 -4.42 9.36
CA VAL A 62 4.93 -4.78 8.29
C VAL A 62 5.76 -6.00 8.68
N ALA A 63 6.13 -6.11 9.96
CA ALA A 63 6.88 -7.25 10.46
C ALA A 63 6.11 -8.57 10.31
N ASP A 64 4.81 -8.55 10.59
CA ASP A 64 3.96 -9.74 10.53
C ASP A 64 3.57 -10.11 9.09
N ALA A 65 3.26 -9.11 8.25
CA ALA A 65 2.84 -9.35 6.87
C ALA A 65 4.00 -9.70 5.93
N LEU A 66 5.21 -9.20 6.21
CA LEU A 66 6.36 -9.27 5.32
C LEU A 66 7.69 -9.61 6.06
N PRO A 67 7.80 -10.78 6.73
CA PRO A 67 8.96 -11.11 7.56
C PRO A 67 10.29 -11.20 6.78
N ALA A 68 10.26 -11.75 5.56
CA ALA A 68 11.44 -11.82 4.69
C ALA A 68 11.87 -10.44 4.19
N PHE A 69 10.90 -9.56 3.90
CA PHE A 69 11.14 -8.19 3.51
C PHE A 69 11.79 -7.40 4.65
N ARG A 70 11.23 -7.50 5.87
CA ARG A 70 11.83 -6.94 7.09
C ARG A 70 13.28 -7.37 7.25
N ARG A 71 13.57 -8.67 7.10
CA ARG A 71 14.95 -9.18 7.25
C ARG A 71 15.91 -8.52 6.26
N LEU A 72 15.46 -8.25 5.04
CA LEU A 72 16.27 -7.66 3.98
C LEU A 72 16.41 -6.14 4.13
N THR A 73 15.34 -5.44 4.52
CA THR A 73 15.33 -3.97 4.59
C THR A 73 15.71 -3.42 5.95
N ARG A 74 15.87 -4.26 6.98
CA ARG A 74 16.25 -3.88 8.35
C ARG A 74 17.37 -2.82 8.43
N PRO A 75 18.47 -2.87 7.64
CA PRO A 75 19.52 -1.86 7.70
C PRO A 75 19.14 -0.49 7.10
N LEU A 76 18.06 -0.45 6.32
CA LEU A 76 17.54 0.73 5.61
C LEU A 76 16.27 1.29 6.28
N LEU A 77 15.78 0.65 7.34
CA LEU A 77 14.59 1.11 8.07
C LEU A 77 14.98 2.35 8.88
N ARG A 78 14.28 3.46 8.64
CA ARG A 78 14.39 4.64 9.49
C ARG A 78 13.78 4.34 10.86
N ASN A 79 14.24 5.06 11.88
CA ASN A 79 13.69 4.91 13.23
C ASN A 79 12.22 5.37 13.22
N THR A 80 11.36 4.80 14.06
CA THR A 80 9.90 5.09 14.06
C THR A 80 9.58 6.58 14.21
N ALA A 81 10.47 7.37 14.81
CA ALA A 81 10.38 8.82 14.94
C ALA A 81 10.49 9.59 13.60
N ASP A 82 11.06 9.00 12.54
CA ASP A 82 11.22 9.61 11.22
C ASP A 82 10.06 9.28 10.26
N GLY A 83 9.07 8.52 10.76
CA GLY A 83 7.97 7.94 10.00
C GLY A 83 6.65 8.70 10.14
N ALA A 84 6.69 10.03 10.18
CA ALA A 84 5.53 10.93 10.06
C ALA A 84 5.97 12.29 9.50
#